data_AF-A0A7S1WZP4-F1
#
_entry.id   AF-A0A7S1WZP4-F1
#
_cell.length_a   1.000
_cell.length_b   1.000
_cell.length_c   1.000
_cell.angle_alpha   90.00
_cell.angle_beta   90.00
_cell.angle_gamma   90.00
#
_symmetry.space_group_name_H-M   'P 1'
#
loop_
_entity.id
_entity.type
_entity.pdbx_description
1 polymer ?
#
loop_
_entity_poly.entity_id
_entity_poly.type
_entity_poly.pdbx_seq_one_letter_code
_entity_poly.pdbx_strand_id
1 'polypeptide(L)'
;QRDSFCLGSGLGQGSRSLSGSSSRRRPTARQGVAQRVYAIDAAQPFDMEARLARAVKAEARLKIGIVGFGNFGQFLAKRFKSHGHELIATSRGDYSAVAGELGVKFFSDLDDFCEYHPDVVIMSTSIISTEAALGKLPLQRLKRSTLFVDVLSVKEFPKRLFLNQLPVHFDILCTHPMFGPDSGRGTWEGLPLMYERVRVSEGKPRRKAVADGLLEVFRREGCRMVEMSCEEHDRQAASTQFITHTVGRMLGEMGLSNTAIDTKGYESLLSLVNNTANDSFDLYYGLFMYNQSATQELQRLETAFDRIRQKLMDELHDALRKDIFGPKPITPEVLPPSKRLSDSSSAQSLNNGGGAKGSVKGSTAPNQQQ
;
A
#
# COMPACT_ATOMS: atom_id res chain seq x y z
N GLN A 1 27.53 62.05 -11.26
CA GLN A 1 27.03 63.13 -10.38
C GLN A 1 26.72 62.44 -9.05
N ARG A 2 27.65 62.45 -8.08
CA ARG A 2 27.81 63.48 -7.01
C ARG A 2 26.56 63.50 -6.11
N ASP A 3 26.59 63.29 -4.79
CA ASP A 3 27.63 63.57 -3.80
C ASP A 3 27.56 62.70 -2.53
N SER A 4 28.71 62.68 -1.85
CA SER A 4 29.01 62.17 -0.50
C SER A 4 28.96 63.32 0.54
N PHE A 5 29.33 63.00 1.80
CA PHE A 5 29.63 63.87 2.97
C PHE A 5 28.44 64.23 3.88
N CYS A 6 28.56 64.32 5.22
CA CYS A 6 29.72 64.44 6.10
C CYS A 6 29.38 64.03 7.55
N LEU A 7 30.42 63.66 8.30
CA LEU A 7 30.50 63.49 9.75
C LEU A 7 30.41 64.83 10.51
N GLY A 8 30.01 64.79 11.79
CA GLY A 8 30.09 65.92 12.72
C GLY A 8 29.91 65.51 14.18
N SER A 9 31.03 65.31 14.87
CA SER A 9 31.19 65.07 16.31
C SER A 9 30.98 66.32 17.16
N GLY A 10 30.48 66.17 18.40
CA GLY A 10 30.46 67.23 19.41
C GLY A 10 30.30 66.68 20.84
N LEU A 11 31.39 66.72 21.61
CA LEU A 11 31.48 66.44 23.04
C LEU A 11 30.97 67.64 23.87
N GLY A 12 30.37 67.38 25.03
CA GLY A 12 30.08 68.40 26.05
C GLY A 12 29.70 67.79 27.39
N GLN A 13 30.64 67.75 28.33
CA GLN A 13 30.43 67.42 29.75
C GLN A 13 29.78 68.59 30.49
N GLY A 14 29.02 68.30 31.56
CA GLY A 14 28.57 69.31 32.51
C GLY A 14 27.72 68.73 33.65
N SER A 15 28.36 68.44 34.77
CA SER A 15 27.78 68.02 36.04
C SER A 15 27.22 69.22 36.83
N ARG A 16 26.15 69.01 37.62
CA ARG A 16 26.04 69.34 39.07
C ARG A 16 24.60 69.27 39.57
N SER A 17 24.56 69.05 40.87
CA SER A 17 23.49 68.55 41.73
C SER A 17 22.92 69.62 42.66
N LEU A 18 21.76 69.29 43.25
CA LEU A 18 21.26 69.58 44.62
C LEU A 18 20.06 70.53 44.80
N SER A 19 19.07 69.94 45.50
CA SER A 19 18.30 70.41 46.66
C SER A 19 17.23 71.51 46.51
N GLY A 20 15.96 71.08 46.62
CA GLY A 20 15.17 71.23 47.85
C GLY A 20 14.31 72.50 48.04
N SER A 21 12.99 72.35 48.15
CA SER A 21 12.20 72.73 49.35
C SER A 21 10.67 72.67 49.12
N SER A 22 9.97 72.45 50.25
CA SER A 22 8.54 72.21 50.57
C SER A 22 7.54 73.32 50.13
N SER A 23 6.20 73.25 50.22
CA SER A 23 5.27 72.52 51.10
C SER A 23 3.80 72.65 50.63
N ARG A 24 2.92 71.77 51.17
CA ARG A 24 1.46 71.91 51.44
C ARG A 24 0.52 71.95 50.21
N ARG A 25 -0.57 71.18 50.11
CA ARG A 25 -1.65 70.90 51.10
C ARG A 25 -2.37 69.56 50.78
N ARG A 26 -2.84 68.87 51.83
CA ARG A 26 -3.98 67.91 51.84
C ARG A 26 -5.30 68.71 52.07
N PRO A 27 -6.54 68.17 51.97
CA PRO A 27 -6.95 66.75 51.96
C PRO A 27 -8.10 66.40 50.95
N THR A 28 -8.44 65.12 50.80
CA THR A 28 -9.77 64.55 51.11
C THR A 28 -9.79 63.05 50.82
N ALA A 29 -10.41 62.31 51.74
CA ALA A 29 -10.45 60.86 51.79
C ALA A 29 -11.41 60.23 50.76
N ARG A 30 -11.05 59.03 50.29
CA ARG A 30 -11.99 57.91 50.07
C ARG A 30 -11.17 56.62 49.97
N GLN A 31 -11.50 55.66 50.83
CA GLN A 31 -10.93 54.31 50.84
C GLN A 31 -11.26 53.62 49.51
N GLY A 32 -10.22 53.25 48.77
CA GLY A 32 -10.30 52.41 47.58
C GLY A 32 -9.29 51.26 47.73
N VAL A 33 -9.81 50.04 47.63
CA VAL A 33 -9.08 48.77 47.74
C VAL A 33 -7.86 48.77 46.82
N ALA A 34 -6.69 48.44 47.36
CA ALA A 34 -5.47 48.28 46.57
C ALA A 34 -5.56 47.01 45.70
N GLN A 35 -6.00 47.15 44.45
CA GLN A 35 -5.81 46.11 43.45
C GLN A 35 -4.35 46.16 42.97
N ARG A 36 -3.56 45.15 43.36
CA ARG A 36 -2.27 44.86 42.72
C ARG A 36 -2.54 44.49 41.26
N VAL A 37 -2.19 45.37 40.33
CA VAL A 37 -2.09 45.03 38.91
C VAL A 37 -0.83 44.19 38.75
N TYR A 38 -1.00 42.86 38.67
CA TYR A 38 0.01 42.02 38.03
C TYR A 38 -0.19 42.19 36.53
N ALA A 39 0.87 42.57 35.81
CA ALA A 39 0.89 42.47 34.36
C ALA A 39 0.72 40.98 34.01
N ILE A 40 -0.50 40.60 33.66
CA ILE A 40 -0.78 39.30 33.06
C ILE A 40 -0.32 39.48 31.63
N ASP A 41 0.83 38.88 31.33
CA ASP A 41 1.34 38.70 29.97
C ASP A 41 0.19 38.20 29.09
N ALA A 42 -0.31 39.09 28.23
CA ALA A 42 -1.38 38.78 27.29
C ALA A 42 -0.78 38.03 26.10
N ALA A 43 -0.28 36.81 26.35
CA ALA A 43 -0.09 35.83 25.31
C ALA A 43 -1.48 35.50 24.73
N GLN A 44 -1.80 36.10 23.59
CA GLN A 44 -3.05 35.86 22.85
C GLN A 44 -3.13 34.36 22.50
N PRO A 45 -4.14 33.61 23.01
CA PRO A 45 -4.24 32.16 22.80
C PRO A 45 -4.41 31.76 21.32
N PHE A 46 -4.85 32.69 20.47
CA PHE A 46 -5.16 32.45 19.08
C PHE A 46 -3.91 32.26 18.18
N ASP A 47 -2.75 32.74 18.62
CA ASP A 47 -1.52 32.72 17.82
C ASP A 47 -0.71 31.43 18.04
N MET A 48 -0.83 30.80 19.21
CA MET A 48 -0.17 29.53 19.50
C MET A 48 -0.77 28.39 18.66
N GLU A 49 -2.09 28.31 18.57
CA GLU A 49 -2.79 27.28 17.81
C GLU A 49 -2.59 27.46 16.30
N ALA A 50 -2.59 28.71 15.80
CA ALA A 50 -2.26 28.99 14.41
C ALA A 50 -0.77 28.74 14.08
N ARG A 51 0.15 29.00 15.02
CA ARG A 51 1.59 28.70 14.87
C ARG A 51 1.87 27.21 15.02
N LEU A 52 1.17 26.49 15.89
CA LEU A 52 1.21 25.03 15.99
C LEU A 52 0.57 24.40 14.76
N ALA A 53 -0.56 24.89 14.26
CA ALA A 53 -1.15 24.45 13.00
C ALA A 53 -0.22 24.75 11.81
N ARG A 54 0.46 25.89 11.78
CA ARG A 54 1.50 26.20 10.79
C ARG A 54 2.76 25.37 10.97
N ALA A 55 3.14 25.00 12.20
CA ALA A 55 4.29 24.15 12.50
C ALA A 55 4.00 22.68 12.16
N VAL A 56 2.80 22.17 12.46
CA VAL A 56 2.25 20.87 12.04
C VAL A 56 2.03 20.83 10.52
N LYS A 57 1.72 21.98 9.90
CA LYS A 57 1.66 22.13 8.43
C LYS A 57 3.04 22.34 7.80
N ALA A 58 4.05 22.73 8.60
CA ALA A 58 5.45 22.85 8.23
C ALA A 58 6.28 21.61 8.60
N GLU A 59 5.70 20.63 9.27
CA GLU A 59 6.13 19.24 9.36
C GLU A 59 5.63 18.48 8.12
N ALA A 60 6.42 18.06 7.15
CA ALA A 60 7.53 18.75 6.50
C ALA A 60 7.12 18.84 5.03
N ARG A 61 7.12 20.03 4.42
CA ARG A 61 6.91 20.14 2.97
C ARG A 61 8.01 19.35 2.26
N LEU A 62 7.71 18.10 1.89
CA LEU A 62 8.67 17.22 1.24
C LEU A 62 8.92 17.66 -0.20
N LYS A 63 10.17 17.50 -0.63
CA LYS A 63 10.53 17.48 -2.04
C LYS A 63 10.49 16.04 -2.55
N ILE A 64 9.49 15.72 -3.37
CA ILE A 64 9.22 14.39 -3.88
C ILE A 64 9.61 14.34 -5.35
N GLY A 65 10.53 13.44 -5.70
CA GLY A 65 10.91 13.13 -7.06
C GLY A 65 10.23 11.86 -7.56
N ILE A 66 9.53 11.93 -8.69
CA ILE A 66 8.88 10.78 -9.31
C ILE A 66 9.69 10.33 -10.52
N VAL A 67 10.16 9.07 -10.50
CA VAL A 67 10.85 8.42 -11.61
C VAL A 67 9.84 7.51 -12.30
N GLY A 68 9.48 7.85 -13.54
CA GLY A 68 8.38 7.21 -14.27
C GLY A 68 7.09 8.02 -14.17
N PHE A 69 6.96 9.05 -15.01
CA PHE A 69 5.82 9.98 -15.00
C PHE A 69 4.67 9.56 -15.93
N GLY A 70 4.33 8.26 -15.93
CA GLY A 70 3.18 7.71 -16.66
C GLY A 70 1.86 7.90 -15.89
N ASN A 71 0.83 7.14 -16.26
CA ASN A 71 -0.53 7.25 -15.68
C ASN A 71 -0.53 7.24 -14.14
N PHE A 72 0.17 6.28 -13.54
CA PHE A 72 0.21 6.13 -12.08
C PHE A 72 1.04 7.22 -11.39
N GLY A 73 2.19 7.58 -11.96
CA GLY A 73 3.04 8.65 -11.43
C GLY A 73 2.32 10.01 -11.45
N GLN A 74 1.59 10.30 -12.53
CA GLN A 74 0.75 11.50 -12.64
C GLN A 74 -0.42 11.47 -11.65
N PHE A 75 -1.04 10.31 -11.44
CA PHE A 75 -2.11 10.11 -10.47
C PHE A 75 -1.66 10.43 -9.04
N LEU A 76 -0.49 9.94 -8.63
CA LEU A 76 0.10 10.27 -7.33
C LEU A 76 0.52 11.75 -7.25
N ALA A 77 1.14 12.28 -8.31
CA ALA A 77 1.61 13.66 -8.36
C ALA A 77 0.48 14.66 -8.10
N LYS A 78 -0.70 14.45 -8.69
CA LYS A 78 -1.89 15.29 -8.45
C LYS A 78 -2.20 15.41 -6.96
N ARG A 79 -2.16 14.29 -6.23
CA ARG A 79 -2.50 14.26 -4.80
C ARG A 79 -1.36 14.81 -3.94
N PHE A 80 -0.11 14.46 -4.22
CA PHE A 80 1.02 15.06 -3.51
C PHE A 80 1.07 16.58 -3.69
N LYS A 81 0.71 17.09 -4.88
CA LYS A 81 0.64 18.53 -5.14
C LYS A 81 -0.46 19.21 -4.32
N SER A 82 -1.63 18.60 -4.18
CA SER A 82 -2.75 19.17 -3.40
C SER A 82 -2.43 19.25 -1.90
N HIS A 83 -1.56 18.37 -1.39
CA HIS A 83 -1.01 18.44 -0.03
C HIS A 83 0.12 19.46 0.15
N GLY A 84 0.48 20.19 -0.92
CA GLY A 84 1.46 21.29 -0.88
C GLY A 84 2.92 20.85 -1.01
N HIS A 85 3.18 19.59 -1.37
CA HIS A 85 4.54 19.09 -1.59
C HIS A 85 5.19 19.70 -2.84
N GLU A 86 6.51 19.78 -2.83
CA GLU A 86 7.28 20.15 -4.02
C GLU A 86 7.52 18.91 -4.85
N LEU A 87 7.12 18.94 -6.12
CA LEU A 87 7.23 17.78 -7.00
C LEU A 87 8.19 18.06 -8.14
N ILE A 88 9.09 17.12 -8.34
CA ILE A 88 9.89 16.99 -9.54
C ILE A 88 9.60 15.64 -10.19
N ALA A 89 9.77 15.54 -11.50
CA ALA A 89 9.56 14.30 -12.22
C ALA A 89 10.60 14.09 -13.31
N THR A 90 10.88 12.83 -13.59
CA THR A 90 11.63 12.39 -14.77
C THR A 90 10.98 11.13 -15.33
N SER A 91 11.14 10.89 -16.61
CA SER A 91 10.58 9.73 -17.30
C SER A 91 11.37 9.46 -18.58
N ARG A 92 11.22 8.25 -19.13
CA ARG A 92 11.80 7.90 -20.44
C ARG A 92 11.22 8.76 -21.58
N GLY A 93 9.92 9.01 -21.52
CA GLY A 93 9.23 9.88 -22.49
C GLY A 93 9.18 11.32 -22.00
N ASP A 94 8.96 12.26 -22.91
CA ASP A 94 8.75 13.66 -22.55
C ASP A 94 7.32 13.88 -22.02
N TYR A 95 7.22 14.34 -20.79
CA TYR A 95 5.96 14.72 -20.14
C TYR A 95 5.99 16.17 -19.65
N SER A 96 6.86 17.02 -20.20
CA SER A 96 7.05 18.41 -19.75
C SER A 96 5.75 19.22 -19.74
N ALA A 97 4.90 19.05 -20.76
CA ALA A 97 3.62 19.74 -20.86
C ALA A 97 2.65 19.34 -19.73
N VAL A 98 2.40 18.03 -19.57
CA VAL A 98 1.51 17.49 -18.52
C VAL A 98 2.05 17.80 -17.12
N ALA A 99 3.38 17.70 -16.93
CA ALA A 99 4.01 18.07 -15.68
C ALA A 99 3.80 19.55 -15.36
N GLY A 100 3.94 20.44 -16.36
CA GLY A 100 3.66 21.87 -16.24
C GLY A 100 2.23 22.17 -15.80
N GLU A 101 1.23 21.51 -16.41
CA GLU A 101 -0.18 21.63 -16.01
C GLU A 101 -0.43 21.20 -14.56
N LEU A 102 0.30 20.20 -14.08
CA LEU A 102 0.23 19.71 -12.70
C LEU A 102 1.11 20.51 -11.71
N GLY A 103 1.81 21.54 -12.19
CA GLY A 103 2.76 22.31 -11.40
C GLY A 103 3.96 21.49 -10.89
N VAL A 104 4.36 20.48 -11.66
CA VAL A 104 5.50 19.58 -11.41
C VAL A 104 6.67 20.02 -12.31
N LYS A 105 7.87 20.12 -11.74
CA LYS A 105 9.07 20.42 -12.55
C LYS A 105 9.58 19.15 -13.21
N PHE A 106 9.58 19.11 -14.54
CA PHE A 106 10.07 17.96 -15.30
C PHE A 106 11.54 18.10 -15.67
N PHE A 107 12.29 17.00 -15.57
CA PHE A 107 13.70 16.90 -15.95
C PHE A 107 13.88 15.76 -16.94
N SER A 108 14.41 16.09 -18.12
CA SER A 108 14.78 15.09 -19.12
C SER A 108 16.12 14.43 -18.81
N ASP A 109 17.00 15.14 -18.11
CA ASP A 109 18.30 14.66 -17.66
C ASP A 109 18.25 14.15 -16.21
N LEU A 110 18.87 12.99 -15.96
CA LEU A 110 18.84 12.34 -14.65
C LEU A 110 19.83 12.99 -13.65
N ASP A 111 20.93 13.56 -14.13
CA ASP A 111 21.88 14.27 -13.30
C ASP A 111 21.24 15.53 -12.70
N ASP A 112 20.53 16.32 -13.51
CA ASP A 112 19.78 17.50 -13.06
C ASP A 112 18.67 17.13 -12.05
N PHE A 113 17.94 16.03 -12.32
CA PHE A 113 16.92 15.52 -11.41
C PHE A 113 17.50 15.20 -10.03
N CYS A 114 18.64 14.49 -9.99
CA CYS A 114 19.30 14.11 -8.75
C CYS A 114 19.98 15.30 -8.04
N GLU A 115 20.53 16.25 -8.79
CA GLU A 115 21.14 17.48 -8.26
C GLU A 115 20.11 18.43 -7.63
N TYR A 116 18.84 18.29 -7.99
CA TYR A 116 17.75 18.97 -7.29
C TYR A 116 17.51 18.43 -5.86
N HIS A 117 18.17 17.33 -5.49
CA HIS A 117 18.20 16.74 -4.15
C HIS A 117 16.81 16.51 -3.53
N PRO A 118 15.96 15.67 -4.15
CA PRO A 118 14.69 15.28 -3.55
C PRO A 118 14.89 14.61 -2.18
N ASP A 119 13.96 14.82 -1.26
CA ASP A 119 13.92 14.12 0.03
C ASP A 119 13.43 12.68 -0.16
N VAL A 120 12.51 12.48 -1.11
CA VAL A 120 11.90 11.20 -1.48
C VAL A 120 12.02 10.96 -2.97
N VAL A 121 12.47 9.78 -3.39
CA VAL A 121 12.44 9.31 -4.78
C VAL A 121 11.45 8.16 -4.89
N ILE A 122 10.37 8.35 -5.65
CA ILE A 122 9.33 7.36 -5.90
C ILE A 122 9.55 6.72 -7.27
N MET A 123 9.80 5.41 -7.28
CA MET A 123 9.87 4.60 -8.48
C MET A 123 8.46 4.20 -8.90
N SER A 124 7.95 4.88 -9.92
CA SER A 124 6.62 4.70 -10.52
C SER A 124 6.71 4.22 -11.98
N THR A 125 7.79 3.51 -12.32
CA THR A 125 7.98 2.84 -13.61
C THR A 125 7.23 1.50 -13.66
N SER A 126 7.14 0.88 -14.84
CA SER A 126 6.62 -0.50 -14.94
C SER A 126 7.56 -1.48 -14.23
N ILE A 127 7.00 -2.58 -13.69
CA ILE A 127 7.73 -3.61 -12.94
C ILE A 127 8.97 -4.07 -13.69
N ILE A 128 8.81 -4.42 -14.96
CA ILE A 128 9.88 -4.92 -15.86
C ILE A 128 11.00 -3.89 -16.10
N SER A 129 10.70 -2.59 -16.00
CA SER A 129 11.63 -1.51 -16.34
C SER A 129 12.32 -0.90 -15.12
N THR A 130 11.85 -1.20 -13.91
CA THR A 130 12.30 -0.54 -12.68
C THR A 130 13.78 -0.76 -12.39
N GLU A 131 14.30 -1.96 -12.63
CA GLU A 131 15.74 -2.25 -12.46
C GLU A 131 16.60 -1.41 -13.41
N ALA A 132 16.25 -1.38 -14.69
CA ALA A 132 16.97 -0.59 -15.69
C ALA A 132 16.86 0.92 -15.41
N ALA A 133 15.72 1.40 -14.89
CA ALA A 133 15.55 2.79 -14.50
C ALA A 133 16.39 3.15 -13.27
N LEU A 134 16.40 2.28 -12.26
CA LEU A 134 17.20 2.46 -11.05
C LEU A 134 18.71 2.49 -11.37
N GLY A 135 19.17 1.57 -12.21
CA GLY A 135 20.59 1.46 -12.60
C GLY A 135 21.14 2.67 -13.37
N LYS A 136 20.26 3.52 -13.93
CA LYS A 136 20.65 4.76 -14.62
C LYS A 136 20.71 5.97 -13.71
N LEU A 137 20.14 5.91 -12.51
CA LEU A 137 20.13 7.07 -11.61
C LEU A 137 21.53 7.35 -11.07
N PRO A 138 22.05 8.58 -11.18
CA PRO A 138 23.35 8.96 -10.61
C PRO A 138 23.23 9.12 -9.08
N LEU A 139 23.16 7.99 -8.36
CA LEU A 139 22.90 7.92 -6.92
C LEU A 139 23.86 8.77 -6.07
N GLN A 140 25.11 8.94 -6.52
CA GLN A 140 26.13 9.76 -5.86
C GLN A 140 25.76 11.25 -5.77
N ARG A 141 24.86 11.74 -6.63
CA ARG A 141 24.36 13.12 -6.59
C ARG A 141 23.22 13.32 -5.60
N LEU A 142 22.62 12.24 -5.10
CA LEU A 142 21.54 12.32 -4.11
C LEU A 142 22.10 12.51 -2.70
N LYS A 143 21.32 13.17 -1.84
CA LYS A 143 21.66 13.29 -0.42
C LYS A 143 21.61 11.92 0.24
N ARG A 144 22.57 11.61 1.10
CA ARG A 144 22.62 10.32 1.82
C ARG A 144 21.36 10.01 2.67
N SER A 145 20.55 11.02 2.97
CA SER A 145 19.28 10.89 3.71
C SER A 145 18.07 10.65 2.83
N THR A 146 18.22 10.51 1.52
CA THR A 146 17.11 10.32 0.58
C THR A 146 16.38 9.01 0.89
N LEU A 147 15.05 9.07 0.86
CA LEU A 147 14.16 7.92 0.97
C LEU A 147 13.80 7.41 -0.41
N PHE A 148 14.06 6.15 -0.70
CA PHE A 148 13.56 5.48 -1.90
C PHE A 148 12.26 4.77 -1.59
N VAL A 149 11.30 4.95 -2.50
CA VAL A 149 9.96 4.37 -2.39
C VAL A 149 9.61 3.70 -3.70
N ASP A 150 9.08 2.49 -3.64
CA ASP A 150 8.43 1.89 -4.80
C ASP A 150 6.91 1.91 -4.62
N VAL A 151 6.20 1.98 -5.75
CA VAL A 151 4.75 1.85 -5.83
C VAL A 151 4.33 0.75 -6.82
N LEU A 152 5.20 -0.24 -7.04
CA LEU A 152 4.93 -1.34 -7.97
C LEU A 152 3.81 -2.23 -7.44
N SER A 153 3.24 -3.09 -8.29
CA SER A 153 2.18 -4.01 -7.86
C SER A 153 2.68 -5.34 -7.29
N VAL A 154 4.00 -5.57 -7.33
CA VAL A 154 4.72 -6.66 -6.63
C VAL A 154 5.71 -6.04 -5.66
N LYS A 155 6.09 -6.73 -4.59
CA LYS A 155 6.83 -6.13 -3.46
C LYS A 155 8.14 -6.82 -3.13
N GLU A 156 8.26 -8.15 -3.25
CA GLU A 156 9.52 -8.85 -3.00
C GLU A 156 10.62 -8.43 -3.97
N PHE A 157 10.25 -8.26 -5.25
CA PHE A 157 11.18 -7.80 -6.29
C PHE A 157 11.80 -6.43 -5.99
N PRO A 158 11.01 -5.33 -5.84
CA PRO A 158 11.60 -4.02 -5.55
C PRO A 158 12.33 -3.98 -4.20
N LYS A 159 11.84 -4.69 -3.17
CA LYS A 159 12.54 -4.83 -1.87
C LYS A 159 13.96 -5.37 -2.05
N ARG A 160 14.09 -6.51 -2.74
CA ARG A 160 15.40 -7.13 -3.01
C ARG A 160 16.28 -6.26 -3.90
N LEU A 161 15.70 -5.69 -4.96
CA LEU A 161 16.40 -4.79 -5.88
C LEU A 161 17.00 -3.60 -5.14
N PHE A 162 16.21 -2.93 -4.31
CA PHE A 162 16.63 -1.77 -3.53
C PHE A 162 17.68 -2.14 -2.48
N LEU A 163 17.50 -3.24 -1.75
CA LEU A 163 18.50 -3.68 -0.77
C LEU A 163 19.86 -3.99 -1.41
N ASN A 164 19.86 -4.53 -2.62
CA ASN A 164 21.07 -4.91 -3.34
C ASN A 164 21.76 -3.73 -4.03
N GLN A 165 21.01 -2.84 -4.68
CA GLN A 165 21.58 -1.78 -5.52
C GLN A 165 21.74 -0.43 -4.78
N LEU A 166 20.88 -0.13 -3.81
CA LEU A 166 20.95 1.15 -3.10
C LEU A 166 21.99 1.12 -1.97
N PRO A 167 22.92 2.08 -1.93
CA PRO A 167 23.84 2.23 -0.80
C PRO A 167 23.14 2.18 0.57
N VAL A 168 23.79 1.51 1.53
CA VAL A 168 23.24 1.23 2.89
C VAL A 168 22.69 2.46 3.62
N HIS A 169 23.20 3.64 3.27
CA HIS A 169 22.79 4.87 3.91
C HIS A 169 21.46 5.40 3.40
N PHE A 170 20.93 5.01 2.24
CA PHE A 170 19.58 5.42 1.81
C PHE A 170 18.50 4.64 2.56
N ASP A 171 17.39 5.31 2.86
CA ASP A 171 16.23 4.61 3.43
C ASP A 171 15.38 4.00 2.31
N ILE A 172 14.62 2.96 2.66
CA ILE A 172 13.77 2.20 1.77
C ILE A 172 12.41 2.00 2.42
N LEU A 173 11.36 2.37 1.69
CA LEU A 173 9.96 2.10 2.01
C LEU A 173 9.32 1.44 0.79
N CYS A 174 8.82 0.21 0.93
CA CYS A 174 8.07 -0.42 -0.15
C CYS A 174 6.58 -0.13 0.05
N THR A 175 5.86 0.27 -1.00
CA THR A 175 4.43 0.55 -0.91
C THR A 175 3.68 -0.04 -2.10
N HIS A 176 2.39 -0.28 -1.90
CA HIS A 176 1.46 -0.60 -2.98
C HIS A 176 0.10 0.01 -2.64
N PRO A 177 -0.26 1.15 -3.25
CA PRO A 177 -1.65 1.58 -3.28
C PRO A 177 -2.43 0.53 -4.07
N MET A 178 -3.36 -0.18 -3.41
CA MET A 178 -4.17 -1.25 -4.02
C MET A 178 -5.29 -0.68 -4.91
N PHE A 179 -5.03 0.48 -5.51
CA PHE A 179 -5.93 1.28 -6.30
C PHE A 179 -5.12 2.13 -7.28
N GLY A 180 -5.75 2.52 -8.39
CA GLY A 180 -5.10 3.27 -9.46
C GLY A 180 -5.95 4.44 -9.97
N PRO A 181 -5.61 4.99 -11.14
CA PRO A 181 -6.32 6.12 -11.73
C PRO A 181 -7.83 5.89 -11.90
N ASP A 182 -8.24 4.64 -12.18
CA ASP A 182 -9.64 4.29 -12.39
C ASP A 182 -10.38 4.05 -11.06
N SER A 183 -9.83 3.19 -10.19
CA SER A 183 -10.46 2.85 -8.91
C SER A 183 -10.34 3.92 -7.83
N GLY A 184 -9.35 4.80 -7.92
CA GLY A 184 -9.10 5.92 -7.00
C GLY A 184 -9.32 7.30 -7.60
N ARG A 185 -10.07 7.40 -8.72
CA ARG A 185 -10.31 8.68 -9.45
C ARG A 185 -10.93 9.76 -8.57
N GLY A 186 -11.89 9.37 -7.72
CA GLY A 186 -12.61 10.28 -6.83
C GLY A 186 -11.88 10.45 -5.51
N THR A 187 -12.21 9.58 -4.56
CA THR A 187 -11.65 9.57 -3.20
C THR A 187 -10.70 8.39 -3.00
N TRP A 188 -9.73 8.53 -2.09
CA TRP A 188 -8.93 7.40 -1.59
C TRP A 188 -9.44 6.88 -0.24
N GLU A 189 -10.56 7.41 0.25
CA GLU A 189 -11.17 7.02 1.51
C GLU A 189 -11.52 5.53 1.51
N GLY A 190 -11.04 4.83 2.54
CA GLY A 190 -11.22 3.39 2.70
C GLY A 190 -10.37 2.52 1.77
N LEU A 191 -9.72 3.09 0.75
CA LEU A 191 -8.89 2.32 -0.18
C LEU A 191 -7.61 1.82 0.52
N PRO A 192 -7.16 0.58 0.28
CA PRO A 192 -6.01 0.03 0.98
C PRO A 192 -4.70 0.60 0.44
N LEU A 193 -3.83 1.07 1.34
CA LEU A 193 -2.41 1.29 1.06
C LEU A 193 -1.60 0.25 1.83
N MET A 194 -0.98 -0.68 1.12
CA MET A 194 0.01 -1.57 1.71
C MET A 194 1.37 -0.87 1.80
N TYR A 195 2.10 -1.06 2.91
CA TYR A 195 3.48 -0.61 3.02
C TYR A 195 4.33 -1.50 3.93
N GLU A 196 5.65 -1.51 3.67
CA GLU A 196 6.69 -2.10 4.53
C GLU A 196 7.85 -1.10 4.70
N ARG A 197 8.24 -0.84 5.95
CA ARG A 197 9.44 -0.06 6.27
C ARG A 197 10.70 -0.94 6.21
N VAL A 198 11.13 -1.27 5.00
CA VAL A 198 12.25 -2.20 4.75
C VAL A 198 13.57 -1.72 5.39
N ARG A 199 13.91 -0.45 5.21
CA ARG A 199 15.11 0.14 5.81
C ARG A 199 14.84 1.60 6.13
N VAL A 200 14.25 1.89 7.27
CA VAL A 200 14.10 3.26 7.78
C VAL A 200 14.94 3.39 9.03
N SER A 201 16.03 4.14 8.95
CA SER A 201 17.10 4.14 9.96
C SER A 201 16.57 4.37 11.39
N GLU A 202 16.61 3.32 12.21
CA GLU A 202 16.29 3.38 13.63
C GLU A 202 17.25 4.37 14.33
N GLY A 203 16.71 5.21 15.23
CA GLY A 203 17.51 6.20 15.96
C GLY A 203 17.85 7.49 15.19
N LYS A 204 17.34 7.70 13.97
CA LYS A 204 17.47 8.98 13.24
C LYS A 204 16.10 9.66 13.05
N PRO A 205 15.63 10.48 14.02
CA PRO A 205 14.26 11.04 14.03
C PRO A 205 13.87 11.76 12.74
N ARG A 206 14.79 12.55 12.15
CA ARG A 206 14.54 13.28 10.91
C ARG A 206 14.24 12.37 9.72
N ARG A 207 14.88 11.21 9.65
CA ARG A 207 14.71 10.25 8.55
C ARG A 207 13.37 9.52 8.65
N LYS A 208 13.03 9.11 9.87
CA LYS A 208 11.70 8.58 10.20
C LYS A 208 10.59 9.57 9.85
N ALA A 209 10.77 10.85 10.17
CA ALA A 209 9.81 11.91 9.85
C ALA A 209 9.57 12.09 8.34
N VAL A 210 10.55 11.82 7.47
CA VAL A 210 10.36 11.86 6.00
C VAL A 210 9.45 10.72 5.55
N ALA A 211 9.69 9.49 6.02
CA ALA A 211 8.85 8.34 5.70
C ALA A 211 7.43 8.51 6.25
N ASP A 212 7.31 8.99 7.50
CA ASP A 212 6.02 9.26 8.14
C ASP A 212 5.27 10.37 7.43
N GLY A 213 5.95 11.45 7.02
CA GLY A 213 5.36 12.55 6.26
C GLY A 213 4.80 12.13 4.91
N LEU A 214 5.46 11.19 4.22
CA LEU A 214 4.92 10.62 2.98
C LEU A 214 3.69 9.75 3.22
N LEU A 215 3.74 8.85 4.21
CA LEU A 215 2.62 7.97 4.56
C LEU A 215 1.40 8.75 5.08
N GLU A 216 1.65 9.89 5.73
CA GLU A 216 0.62 10.78 6.24
C GLU A 216 -0.25 11.37 5.12
N VAL A 217 0.27 11.55 3.91
CA VAL A 217 -0.56 11.96 2.76
C VAL A 217 -1.68 10.96 2.52
N PHE A 218 -1.35 9.67 2.46
CA PHE A 218 -2.34 8.62 2.24
C PHE A 218 -3.31 8.51 3.42
N ARG A 219 -2.81 8.64 4.67
CA ARG A 219 -3.67 8.65 5.85
C ARG A 219 -4.67 9.81 5.82
N ARG A 220 -4.24 11.01 5.42
CA ARG A 220 -5.10 12.20 5.30
C ARG A 220 -6.12 12.11 4.15
N GLU A 221 -5.79 11.38 3.09
CA GLU A 221 -6.75 11.04 2.03
C GLU A 221 -7.71 9.91 2.44
N GLY A 222 -7.64 9.44 3.70
CA GLY A 222 -8.55 8.44 4.25
C GLY A 222 -8.21 7.00 3.87
N CYS A 223 -7.00 6.73 3.36
CA CYS A 223 -6.60 5.38 3.01
C CYS A 223 -6.60 4.47 4.24
N ARG A 224 -7.00 3.22 4.04
CA ARG A 224 -6.80 2.14 5.02
C ARG A 224 -5.34 1.71 4.97
N MET A 225 -4.57 2.15 5.95
CA MET A 225 -3.14 1.87 6.07
C MET A 225 -2.91 0.43 6.52
N VAL A 226 -2.24 -0.39 5.71
CA VAL A 226 -1.96 -1.81 5.98
C VAL A 226 -0.46 -2.03 6.01
N GLU A 227 0.12 -2.15 7.20
CA GLU A 227 1.54 -2.50 7.36
C GLU A 227 1.69 -4.02 7.34
N MET A 228 2.48 -4.54 6.40
CA MET A 228 2.76 -5.98 6.27
C MET A 228 4.09 -6.19 5.54
N SER A 229 4.64 -7.41 5.55
CA SER A 229 5.86 -7.68 4.80
C SER A 229 5.60 -7.80 3.29
N CYS A 230 6.60 -7.50 2.48
CA CYS A 230 6.56 -7.66 1.03
C CYS A 230 6.25 -9.09 0.60
N GLU A 231 6.78 -10.08 1.32
CA GLU A 231 6.57 -11.51 1.08
C GLU A 231 5.11 -11.90 1.35
N GLU A 232 4.52 -11.40 2.43
CA GLU A 232 3.12 -11.67 2.74
C GLU A 232 2.18 -10.94 1.78
N HIS A 233 2.55 -9.72 1.36
CA HIS A 233 1.83 -9.01 0.31
C HIS A 233 1.81 -9.82 -0.98
N ASP A 234 2.96 -10.28 -1.48
CA ASP A 234 3.02 -10.97 -2.78
C ASP A 234 2.27 -12.31 -2.73
N ARG A 235 2.32 -13.03 -1.61
CA ARG A 235 1.48 -14.22 -1.38
C ARG A 235 -0.02 -13.90 -1.53
N GLN A 236 -0.49 -12.84 -0.88
CA GLN A 236 -1.91 -12.45 -0.95
C GLN A 236 -2.29 -11.89 -2.32
N ALA A 237 -1.45 -11.05 -2.92
CA ALA A 237 -1.66 -10.42 -4.21
C ALA A 237 -1.71 -11.45 -5.35
N ALA A 238 -0.96 -12.55 -5.26
CA ALA A 238 -1.06 -13.65 -6.20
C ALA A 238 -2.47 -14.25 -6.26
N SER A 239 -3.07 -14.53 -5.09
CA SER A 239 -4.41 -15.13 -5.00
C SER A 239 -5.56 -14.15 -5.25
N THR A 240 -5.30 -12.84 -5.22
CA THR A 240 -6.32 -11.80 -5.33
C THR A 240 -6.15 -10.99 -6.61
N GLN A 241 -5.18 -10.07 -6.65
CA GLN A 241 -4.93 -9.18 -7.79
C GLN A 241 -4.57 -9.96 -9.05
N PHE A 242 -3.61 -10.88 -8.99
CA PHE A 242 -3.15 -11.61 -10.18
C PHE A 242 -4.25 -12.51 -10.77
N ILE A 243 -5.01 -13.22 -9.93
CA ILE A 243 -6.19 -13.99 -10.38
C ILE A 243 -7.25 -13.06 -11.00
N THR A 244 -7.54 -11.92 -10.38
CA THR A 244 -8.50 -10.94 -10.90
C THR A 244 -8.11 -10.44 -12.29
N HIS A 245 -6.83 -10.10 -12.49
CA HIS A 245 -6.32 -9.73 -13.82
C HIS A 245 -6.36 -10.87 -14.82
N THR A 246 -6.01 -12.09 -14.40
CA THR A 246 -6.01 -13.28 -15.27
C THR A 246 -7.42 -13.57 -15.79
N VAL A 247 -8.41 -13.60 -14.89
CA VAL A 247 -9.81 -13.82 -15.25
C VAL A 247 -10.33 -12.67 -16.13
N GLY A 248 -10.09 -11.41 -15.74
CA GLY A 248 -10.53 -10.26 -16.53
C GLY A 248 -9.96 -10.25 -17.95
N ARG A 249 -8.68 -10.59 -18.12
CA ARG A 249 -8.03 -10.69 -19.44
C ARG A 249 -8.54 -11.88 -20.24
N MET A 250 -8.71 -13.05 -19.63
CA MET A 250 -9.30 -14.22 -20.29
C MET A 250 -10.70 -13.92 -20.82
N LEU A 251 -11.54 -13.26 -20.02
CA LEU A 251 -12.87 -12.81 -20.44
C LEU A 251 -12.79 -11.74 -21.56
N GLY A 252 -11.78 -10.87 -21.53
CA GLY A 252 -11.51 -9.92 -22.62
C GLY A 252 -11.19 -10.63 -23.94
N GLU A 253 -10.34 -11.65 -23.91
CA GLU A 253 -9.99 -12.47 -25.09
C GLU A 253 -11.20 -13.26 -25.65
N MET A 254 -12.19 -13.58 -24.81
CA MET A 254 -13.45 -14.17 -25.27
C MET A 254 -14.32 -13.19 -26.07
N GLY A 255 -14.00 -11.90 -26.09
CA GLY A 255 -14.76 -10.88 -26.82
C GLY A 255 -16.14 -10.64 -26.23
N LEU A 256 -16.28 -10.65 -24.90
CA LEU A 256 -17.56 -10.40 -24.23
C LEU A 256 -18.11 -9.01 -24.60
N SER A 257 -19.42 -8.96 -24.83
CA SER A 257 -20.15 -7.74 -25.20
C SER A 257 -21.52 -7.72 -24.53
N ASN A 258 -22.04 -6.53 -24.25
CA ASN A 258 -23.39 -6.37 -23.71
C ASN A 258 -24.44 -7.05 -24.59
N THR A 259 -25.48 -7.57 -23.96
CA THR A 259 -26.63 -8.21 -24.61
C THR A 259 -27.95 -7.62 -24.08
N ALA A 260 -29.07 -7.92 -24.76
CA ALA A 260 -30.39 -7.50 -24.30
C ALA A 260 -30.86 -8.21 -23.01
N ILE A 261 -30.15 -9.25 -22.57
CA ILE A 261 -30.53 -10.11 -21.44
C ILE A 261 -29.41 -10.21 -20.39
N ASP A 262 -28.58 -9.17 -20.29
CA ASP A 262 -27.48 -9.13 -19.33
C ASP A 262 -28.00 -9.32 -17.90
N THR A 263 -27.42 -10.30 -17.20
CA THR A 263 -27.66 -10.49 -15.78
C THR A 263 -26.74 -9.56 -14.98
N LYS A 264 -27.09 -9.24 -13.73
CA LYS A 264 -26.22 -8.45 -12.84
C LYS A 264 -24.84 -9.08 -12.61
N GLY A 265 -24.77 -10.41 -12.63
CA GLY A 265 -23.50 -11.14 -12.60
C GLY A 265 -22.67 -10.87 -13.86
N TYR A 266 -23.28 -10.92 -15.04
CA TYR A 266 -22.60 -10.66 -16.31
C TYR A 266 -22.15 -9.19 -16.44
N GLU A 267 -22.96 -8.22 -16.01
CA GLU A 267 -22.55 -6.80 -15.92
C GLU A 267 -21.29 -6.63 -15.07
N SER A 268 -21.16 -7.39 -13.98
CA SER A 268 -19.96 -7.36 -13.12
C SER A 268 -18.72 -7.94 -13.82
N LEU A 269 -18.89 -9.00 -14.63
CA LEU A 269 -17.81 -9.56 -15.44
C LEU A 269 -17.34 -8.58 -16.52
N LEU A 270 -18.27 -7.91 -17.20
CA LEU A 270 -17.96 -6.85 -18.17
C LEU A 270 -17.22 -5.68 -17.50
N SER A 271 -17.66 -5.27 -16.30
CA SER A 271 -16.94 -4.28 -15.51
C SER A 271 -15.53 -4.74 -15.16
N LEU A 272 -15.32 -6.02 -14.83
CA LEU A 272 -14.00 -6.58 -14.57
C LEU A 272 -13.11 -6.55 -15.82
N VAL A 273 -13.64 -6.90 -16.99
CA VAL A 273 -12.92 -6.81 -18.27
C VAL A 273 -12.47 -5.37 -18.51
N ASN A 274 -13.37 -4.40 -18.40
CA ASN A 274 -13.05 -2.98 -18.61
C ASN A 274 -11.96 -2.49 -17.64
N ASN A 275 -12.08 -2.83 -16.35
CA ASN A 275 -11.11 -2.42 -15.34
C ASN A 275 -9.73 -3.04 -15.55
N THR A 276 -9.65 -4.28 -16.06
CA THR A 276 -8.38 -5.00 -16.25
C THR A 276 -7.74 -4.75 -17.61
N ALA A 277 -8.54 -4.38 -18.63
CA ALA A 277 -8.08 -4.06 -19.98
C ALA A 277 -7.43 -2.66 -20.07
N ASN A 278 -7.82 -1.72 -19.21
CA ASN A 278 -7.21 -0.39 -19.14
C ASN A 278 -5.75 -0.45 -18.68
N ASP A 279 -5.37 -1.50 -17.94
CA ASP A 279 -4.00 -1.72 -17.53
C ASP A 279 -3.15 -2.34 -18.64
N SER A 280 -1.91 -1.85 -18.77
CA SER A 280 -0.96 -2.36 -19.77
C SER A 280 -0.67 -3.85 -19.60
N PHE A 281 -0.42 -4.56 -20.72
CA PHE A 281 -0.01 -5.95 -20.66
C PHE A 281 1.32 -6.12 -19.89
N ASP A 282 2.25 -5.18 -20.00
CA ASP A 282 3.51 -5.16 -19.24
C ASP A 282 3.29 -5.22 -17.72
N LEU A 283 2.24 -4.58 -17.20
CA LEU A 283 1.88 -4.66 -15.79
C LEU A 283 1.50 -6.11 -15.43
N TYR A 284 0.59 -6.70 -16.19
CA TYR A 284 0.13 -8.07 -15.96
C TYR A 284 1.27 -9.09 -16.08
N TYR A 285 2.09 -8.97 -17.11
CA TYR A 285 3.28 -9.80 -17.28
C TYR A 285 4.24 -9.63 -16.08
N GLY A 286 4.41 -8.40 -15.59
CA GLY A 286 5.19 -8.13 -14.38
C GLY A 286 4.63 -8.80 -13.13
N LEU A 287 3.30 -8.84 -12.95
CA LEU A 287 2.65 -9.55 -11.84
C LEU A 287 2.99 -11.05 -11.87
N PHE A 288 3.01 -11.66 -13.06
CA PHE A 288 3.37 -13.06 -13.22
C PHE A 288 4.87 -13.32 -12.99
N MET A 289 5.72 -12.55 -13.67
CA MET A 289 7.16 -12.81 -13.69
C MET A 289 7.85 -12.57 -12.34
N TYR A 290 7.38 -11.59 -11.58
CA TYR A 290 8.06 -11.13 -10.37
C TYR A 290 7.36 -11.52 -9.07
N ASN A 291 6.27 -12.28 -9.14
CA ASN A 291 5.64 -12.89 -7.98
C ASN A 291 5.78 -14.42 -8.06
N GLN A 292 6.59 -14.99 -7.16
CA GLN A 292 6.88 -16.43 -7.15
C GLN A 292 5.62 -17.29 -6.93
N SER A 293 4.58 -16.73 -6.30
CA SER A 293 3.31 -17.42 -6.03
C SER A 293 2.35 -17.40 -7.23
N ALA A 294 2.59 -16.56 -8.25
CA ALA A 294 1.67 -16.40 -9.39
C ALA A 294 1.49 -17.68 -10.20
N THR A 295 2.57 -18.43 -10.45
CA THR A 295 2.51 -19.71 -11.19
C THR A 295 1.63 -20.73 -10.49
N GLN A 296 1.74 -20.83 -9.15
CA GLN A 296 0.91 -21.74 -8.37
C GLN A 296 -0.57 -21.36 -8.46
N GLU A 297 -0.89 -20.07 -8.35
CA GLU A 297 -2.27 -19.60 -8.43
C GLU A 297 -2.85 -19.76 -9.84
N LEU A 298 -2.06 -19.58 -10.89
CA LEU A 298 -2.46 -19.87 -12.27
C LEU A 298 -2.82 -21.35 -12.45
N GLN A 299 -1.98 -22.27 -11.96
CA GLN A 299 -2.24 -23.71 -12.02
C GLN A 299 -3.50 -24.10 -11.22
N ARG A 300 -3.73 -23.44 -10.07
CA ARG A 300 -4.96 -23.65 -9.27
C ARG A 300 -6.20 -23.21 -10.03
N LEU A 301 -6.14 -22.08 -10.74
CA LEU A 301 -7.23 -21.60 -11.59
C LEU A 301 -7.54 -22.58 -12.73
N GLU A 302 -6.52 -23.04 -13.44
CA GLU A 302 -6.65 -24.03 -14.52
C GLU A 302 -7.27 -25.34 -14.02
N THR A 303 -6.73 -25.89 -12.92
CA THR A 303 -7.25 -27.11 -12.30
C THR A 303 -8.71 -26.95 -11.86
N ALA A 304 -9.08 -25.78 -11.34
CA ALA A 304 -10.45 -25.50 -10.95
C ALA A 304 -11.39 -25.47 -12.16
N PHE A 305 -10.97 -24.85 -13.26
CA PHE A 305 -11.72 -24.83 -14.52
C PHE A 305 -11.93 -26.24 -15.07
N ASP A 306 -10.87 -27.06 -15.12
CA ASP A 306 -10.94 -28.44 -15.59
C ASP A 306 -11.88 -29.30 -14.76
N ARG A 307 -11.84 -29.17 -13.43
CA ARG A 307 -12.76 -29.89 -12.53
C ARG A 307 -14.22 -29.51 -12.77
N ILE A 308 -14.51 -28.24 -13.02
CA ILE A 308 -15.87 -27.78 -13.33
C ILE A 308 -16.31 -28.35 -14.69
N ARG A 309 -15.46 -28.26 -15.71
CA ARG A 309 -15.71 -28.84 -17.03
C ARG A 309 -15.99 -30.34 -16.94
N GLN A 310 -15.16 -31.08 -16.21
CA GLN A 310 -15.32 -32.53 -16.05
C GLN A 310 -16.66 -32.87 -15.40
N LYS A 311 -17.03 -32.18 -14.31
CA LYS A 311 -18.34 -32.39 -13.67
C LYS A 311 -19.51 -32.20 -14.65
N LEU A 312 -19.46 -31.18 -15.50
CA LEU A 312 -20.50 -30.94 -16.50
C LEU A 312 -20.57 -32.06 -17.54
N MET A 313 -19.42 -32.55 -17.99
CA MET A 313 -19.35 -33.66 -18.95
C MET A 313 -19.81 -34.99 -18.33
N ASP A 314 -19.46 -35.25 -17.07
CA ASP A 314 -19.86 -36.47 -16.36
C ASP A 314 -21.40 -36.52 -16.18
N GLU A 315 -22.02 -35.42 -15.73
CA GLU A 315 -23.47 -35.32 -15.63
C GLU A 315 -24.17 -35.49 -16.99
N LEU A 316 -23.59 -34.94 -18.07
CA LEU A 316 -24.10 -35.14 -19.43
C LEU A 316 -24.01 -36.60 -19.87
N HIS A 317 -22.88 -37.27 -19.62
CA HIS A 317 -22.71 -38.69 -19.96
C HIS A 317 -23.70 -39.56 -19.18
N ASP A 318 -23.94 -39.27 -17.90
CA ASP A 318 -24.90 -40.00 -17.07
C ASP A 318 -26.35 -39.79 -17.53
N ALA A 319 -26.71 -38.56 -17.93
CA ALA A 319 -28.02 -38.27 -18.53
C ALA A 319 -28.21 -39.04 -19.84
N LEU A 320 -27.25 -38.96 -20.76
CA LEU A 320 -27.29 -39.68 -22.04
C LEU A 320 -27.34 -41.20 -21.83
N ARG A 321 -26.61 -41.74 -20.85
CA ARG A 321 -26.61 -43.17 -20.54
C ARG A 321 -27.98 -43.64 -20.04
N LYS A 322 -28.68 -42.85 -19.23
CA LYS A 322 -30.05 -43.16 -18.76
C LYS A 322 -31.05 -43.13 -19.92
N ASP A 323 -30.90 -42.20 -20.85
CA ASP A 323 -31.78 -42.08 -22.01
C ASP A 323 -31.54 -43.21 -23.04
N ILE A 324 -30.27 -43.60 -23.27
CA ILE A 324 -29.92 -44.64 -24.25
C ILE A 324 -30.18 -46.06 -23.73
N PHE A 325 -29.90 -46.34 -22.45
CA PHE A 325 -29.97 -47.70 -21.91
C PHE A 325 -31.19 -47.96 -21.00
N GLY A 326 -32.04 -46.95 -20.76
CA GLY A 326 -33.13 -47.04 -19.79
C GLY A 326 -32.64 -47.23 -18.35
N PRO A 327 -33.55 -47.34 -17.36
CA PRO A 327 -33.16 -47.68 -15.99
C PRO A 327 -32.44 -49.03 -16.00
N LYS A 328 -31.31 -49.13 -15.27
CA LYS A 328 -30.56 -50.40 -15.11
C LYS A 328 -31.55 -51.54 -14.81
N PRO A 329 -31.47 -52.69 -15.49
CA PRO A 329 -32.31 -53.83 -15.15
C PRO A 329 -32.13 -54.14 -13.68
N ILE A 330 -33.26 -54.17 -12.96
CA ILE A 330 -33.32 -54.58 -11.56
C ILE A 330 -32.74 -55.99 -11.51
N THR A 331 -31.54 -56.14 -10.96
CA THR A 331 -31.04 -57.45 -10.57
C THR A 331 -32.02 -58.02 -9.57
N PRO A 332 -32.62 -59.20 -9.82
CA PRO A 332 -33.55 -59.78 -8.86
C PRO A 332 -32.85 -59.95 -7.53
N GLU A 333 -33.40 -59.28 -6.52
CA GLU A 333 -33.01 -59.38 -5.14
C GLU A 333 -33.00 -60.87 -4.77
N VAL A 334 -31.83 -61.38 -4.39
CA VAL A 334 -31.71 -62.73 -3.85
C VAL A 334 -32.52 -62.74 -2.55
N LEU A 335 -33.72 -63.29 -2.63
CA LEU A 335 -34.58 -63.58 -1.48
C LEU A 335 -33.76 -64.29 -0.39
N PRO A 336 -33.76 -63.80 0.86
CA PRO A 336 -33.15 -64.54 1.96
C PRO A 336 -33.89 -65.87 2.15
N PRO A 337 -33.21 -66.98 2.53
CA PRO A 337 -33.88 -68.24 2.78
C PRO A 337 -34.91 -68.09 3.91
N SER A 338 -36.16 -68.50 3.66
CA SER A 338 -37.20 -68.56 4.69
C SER A 338 -36.76 -69.42 5.87
N LYS A 339 -36.87 -68.87 7.08
CA LYS A 339 -36.74 -69.58 8.35
C LYS A 339 -37.70 -70.76 8.39
N ARG A 340 -37.15 -71.98 8.47
CA ARG A 340 -37.89 -73.14 8.98
C ARG A 340 -37.68 -73.22 10.49
N LEU A 341 -38.75 -72.99 11.23
CA LEU A 341 -38.88 -73.35 12.63
C LEU A 341 -39.08 -74.86 12.74
N SER A 342 -38.23 -75.53 13.52
CA SER A 342 -38.65 -76.63 14.38
C SER A 342 -37.63 -76.83 15.50
N ASP A 343 -38.20 -76.93 16.70
CA ASP A 343 -37.63 -76.80 18.03
C ASP A 343 -36.66 -77.88 18.52
N SER A 344 -36.07 -77.53 19.67
CA SER A 344 -35.52 -78.37 20.75
C SER A 344 -34.07 -78.84 20.55
N SER A 345 -33.13 -78.69 21.50
CA SER A 345 -33.21 -78.45 22.94
C SER A 345 -31.80 -78.15 23.51
N SER A 346 -31.73 -77.32 24.56
CA SER A 346 -30.71 -77.34 25.65
C SER A 346 -29.27 -76.92 25.29
N ALA A 347 -28.51 -76.11 26.03
CA ALA A 347 -28.65 -75.38 27.29
C ALA A 347 -27.48 -74.35 27.38
N GLN A 348 -27.74 -73.22 28.09
CA GLN A 348 -26.87 -72.47 29.05
C GLN A 348 -25.33 -72.39 28.77
N SER A 349 -24.61 -71.26 28.92
CA SER A 349 -24.77 -70.07 29.77
C SER A 349 -23.83 -68.93 29.34
N LEU A 350 -24.31 -67.70 29.45
CA LEU A 350 -23.65 -66.48 29.97
C LEU A 350 -22.11 -66.47 30.11
N ASN A 351 -21.43 -65.49 29.50
CA ASN A 351 -20.93 -64.35 30.28
C ASN A 351 -20.54 -63.14 29.40
N ASN A 352 -20.53 -61.98 30.04
CA ASN A 352 -20.72 -60.64 29.51
C ASN A 352 -19.45 -59.78 29.70
N GLY A 353 -19.34 -58.67 28.95
CA GLY A 353 -18.42 -57.55 29.19
C GLY A 353 -17.07 -57.67 28.45
N GLY A 354 -16.55 -56.67 27.75
CA GLY A 354 -16.69 -55.22 27.87
C GLY A 354 -15.29 -54.63 27.99
N GLY A 355 -15.01 -53.50 27.34
CA GLY A 355 -13.85 -52.67 27.72
C GLY A 355 -12.91 -52.24 26.59
N ALA A 356 -12.97 -50.94 26.34
CA ALA A 356 -12.15 -50.12 25.47
C ALA A 356 -10.63 -50.04 25.80
N LYS A 357 -9.92 -49.40 24.85
CA LYS A 357 -8.68 -48.59 24.94
C LYS A 357 -7.32 -49.32 24.93
N GLY A 358 -6.55 -49.00 23.88
CA GLY A 358 -5.39 -48.11 24.01
C GLY A 358 -3.97 -48.74 23.97
N SER A 359 -3.07 -47.96 23.35
CA SER A 359 -1.60 -47.94 23.51
C SER A 359 -0.72 -48.78 22.56
N VAL A 360 -0.20 -48.06 21.57
CA VAL A 360 1.22 -47.86 21.22
C VAL A 360 2.27 -48.61 22.06
N LYS A 361 3.10 -49.42 21.39
CA LYS A 361 4.59 -49.36 21.34
C LYS A 361 5.13 -50.63 20.67
N GLY A 362 6.16 -50.50 19.84
CA GLY A 362 6.90 -51.67 19.36
C GLY A 362 7.81 -51.41 18.16
N SER A 363 8.93 -50.76 18.42
CA SER A 363 10.14 -50.77 17.59
C SER A 363 10.54 -52.18 17.14
N THR A 364 10.93 -52.38 15.87
CA THR A 364 12.24 -52.92 15.43
C THR A 364 12.24 -53.19 13.93
N ALA A 365 13.13 -52.50 13.21
CA ALA A 365 13.84 -53.02 12.03
C ALA A 365 14.85 -54.10 12.51
N PRO A 366 15.47 -54.95 11.66
CA PRO A 366 15.78 -54.73 10.25
C PRO A 366 15.60 -55.95 9.32
N ASN A 367 15.55 -55.74 8.00
CA ASN A 367 16.49 -56.46 7.11
C ASN A 367 16.56 -55.91 5.69
N GLN A 368 17.78 -55.96 5.19
CA GLN A 368 18.25 -55.70 3.84
C GLN A 368 17.58 -56.61 2.80
N GLN A 369 17.48 -56.13 1.56
CA GLN A 369 18.07 -56.84 0.41
C GLN A 369 18.05 -55.97 -0.86
N GLN A 370 19.28 -55.80 -1.37
CA GLN A 370 19.77 -55.59 -2.75
C GLN A 370 19.25 -54.43 -3.60
#